data_AF-A0A6P8IAR2-F1
#
_entry.id   AF-A0A6P8IAR2-F1
#
_cell.length_a   1.000
_cell.length_b   1.000
_cell.length_c   1.000
_cell.angle_alpha   90.00
_cell.angle_beta   90.00
_cell.angle_gamma   90.00
#
_symmetry.space_group_name_H-M   'P 1'
#
loop_
_entity.id
_entity.type
_entity.pdbx_description
1 polymer ?
#
loop_
_entity_poly.entity_id
_entity_poly.type
_entity_poly.pdbx_seq_one_letter_code
_entity_poly.pdbx_strand_id
1 'polypeptide(L)'
;MMKAIAILIVLAGTFACIQAALPNVGTCNYENYNNKIRTCITQFIKVCQENPNGKCSIYYDSFIDCSAKSAISCFPSLLIDQMKASLKQIIPEEYMCEKAGLQAPDLSQIKVTIPCDISLSEYQNKINKCSDNFVKKWSANRADSTLCREYLNVKNCVKNTIHKYCQLKGDIQEAFDYQFDNYNPFCPKSVDPGSKVSSIAVSKVAIVISLVAAAIQAL
;
A
#
# COMPACT_ATOMS: atom_id res chain seq x y z
N MET A 1 56.71 -40.41 18.64
CA MET A 1 55.41 -40.94 19.13
C MET A 1 54.44 -39.77 19.19
N MET A 2 53.55 -39.62 18.19
CA MET A 2 52.12 -39.99 18.29
C MET A 2 51.35 -39.10 19.30
N LYS A 3 50.31 -38.31 18.96
CA LYS A 3 49.45 -38.18 17.78
C LYS A 3 48.92 -36.73 17.70
N ALA A 4 48.85 -36.20 16.48
CA ALA A 4 48.00 -35.07 16.14
C ALA A 4 46.53 -35.51 16.18
N ILE A 5 45.65 -34.70 16.78
CA ILE A 5 44.20 -34.83 16.62
C ILE A 5 43.73 -33.52 15.98
N ALA A 6 43.57 -33.57 14.65
CA ALA A 6 42.84 -32.56 13.90
C ALA A 6 41.34 -32.80 14.13
N ILE A 7 40.66 -31.88 14.81
CA ILE A 7 39.19 -31.86 14.85
C ILE A 7 38.73 -30.93 13.73
N LEU A 8 38.32 -31.56 12.63
CA LEU A 8 37.65 -30.93 11.50
C LEU A 8 36.18 -30.72 11.92
N ILE A 9 35.86 -29.54 12.46
CA ILE A 9 34.45 -29.15 12.64
C ILE A 9 33.95 -28.64 11.29
N VAL A 10 33.31 -29.54 10.53
CA VAL A 10 32.44 -29.17 9.42
C VAL A 10 31.19 -28.56 10.05
N LEU A 11 31.20 -27.25 10.30
CA LEU A 11 29.96 -26.50 10.48
C LEU A 11 29.36 -26.36 9.09
N ALA A 12 28.50 -27.32 8.75
CA ALA A 12 27.41 -27.10 7.82
C ALA A 12 26.55 -25.98 8.41
N GLY A 13 26.93 -24.74 8.13
CA GLY A 13 26.13 -23.56 8.40
C GLY A 13 24.87 -23.70 7.57
N THR A 14 23.82 -24.21 8.19
CA THR A 14 22.45 -24.08 7.71
C THR A 14 22.24 -22.62 7.37
N PHE A 15 22.18 -22.32 6.06
CA PHE A 15 21.51 -21.14 5.57
C PHE A 15 20.03 -21.29 5.97
N ALA A 16 19.74 -20.97 7.23
CA ALA A 16 18.39 -20.58 7.59
C ALA A 16 18.14 -19.33 6.76
N CYS A 17 17.40 -19.48 5.65
CA CYS A 17 16.73 -18.36 5.03
C CYS A 17 15.89 -17.74 6.15
N ILE A 18 16.41 -16.70 6.80
CA ILE A 18 15.60 -15.76 7.52
C ILE A 18 14.80 -15.10 6.41
N GLN A 19 13.67 -15.71 6.05
CA GLN A 19 12.62 -15.01 5.34
C GLN A 19 12.26 -13.89 6.28
N ALA A 20 12.66 -12.68 5.92
CA ALA A 20 12.21 -11.51 6.63
C ALA A 20 10.67 -11.60 6.65
N ALA A 21 10.12 -11.52 7.86
CA ALA A 21 8.68 -11.47 8.04
C ALA A 21 8.36 -10.00 8.22
N LEU A 22 7.45 -9.50 7.40
CA LEU A 22 7.14 -8.08 7.45
C LEU A 22 6.66 -7.62 8.81
N PRO A 23 6.96 -6.36 9.17
CA PRO A 23 6.73 -5.88 10.52
C PRO A 23 5.26 -5.92 10.88
N ASN A 24 4.96 -6.27 12.13
CA ASN A 24 3.61 -6.14 12.66
C ASN A 24 3.15 -4.67 12.64
N VAL A 25 1.84 -4.48 12.48
CA VAL A 25 1.16 -3.19 12.61
C VAL A 25 0.37 -3.27 13.92
N GLY A 26 0.92 -2.69 14.98
CA GLY A 26 0.38 -2.85 16.34
C GLY A 26 0.31 -4.33 16.73
N THR A 27 -0.89 -4.81 17.07
CA THR A 27 -1.14 -6.22 17.41
C THR A 27 -1.42 -7.12 16.20
N CYS A 28 -1.60 -6.55 15.00
CA CYS A 28 -1.86 -7.29 13.78
C CYS A 28 -0.56 -7.59 13.03
N ASN A 29 -0.53 -8.72 12.32
CA ASN A 29 0.42 -8.81 11.21
C ASN A 29 0.00 -7.86 10.08
N TYR A 30 0.97 -7.43 9.29
CA TYR A 30 0.75 -6.42 8.27
C TYR A 30 -0.28 -6.85 7.21
N GLU A 31 -0.24 -8.11 6.77
CA GLU A 31 -1.13 -8.64 5.74
C GLU A 31 -2.60 -8.51 6.15
N ASN A 32 -2.91 -8.95 7.37
CA ASN A 32 -4.24 -8.86 7.95
C ASN A 32 -4.73 -7.42 7.98
N TYR A 33 -3.89 -6.51 8.47
CA TYR A 33 -4.20 -5.09 8.50
C TYR A 33 -4.49 -4.55 7.10
N ASN A 34 -3.65 -4.87 6.11
CA ASN A 34 -3.80 -4.34 4.75
C ASN A 34 -4.98 -4.95 4.00
N ASN A 35 -5.26 -6.24 4.19
CA ASN A 35 -6.44 -6.87 3.60
C ASN A 35 -7.74 -6.24 4.11
N LYS A 36 -7.79 -5.85 5.39
CA LYS A 36 -8.93 -5.10 5.95
C LYS A 36 -9.06 -3.72 5.28
N ILE A 37 -7.97 -2.96 5.15
CA ILE A 37 -8.03 -1.65 4.49
C ILE A 37 -8.36 -1.77 2.99
N ARG A 38 -7.81 -2.77 2.28
CA ARG A 38 -8.15 -3.07 0.87
C ARG A 38 -9.64 -3.36 0.70
N THR A 39 -10.27 -4.01 1.68
CA THR A 39 -11.72 -4.21 1.69
C THR A 39 -12.46 -2.88 1.73
N CYS A 40 -12.06 -1.95 2.61
CA CYS A 40 -12.64 -0.61 2.68
C CYS A 40 -12.44 0.18 1.38
N ILE A 41 -11.23 0.14 0.79
CA ILE A 41 -10.94 0.80 -0.49
C ILE A 41 -11.80 0.20 -1.60
N THR A 42 -11.91 -1.12 -1.68
CA THR A 42 -12.74 -1.80 -2.69
C THR A 42 -14.19 -1.35 -2.57
N GLN A 43 -14.76 -1.35 -1.38
CA GLN A 43 -16.14 -0.91 -1.15
C GLN A 43 -16.36 0.54 -1.60
N PHE A 44 -15.44 1.44 -1.24
CA PHE A 44 -15.48 2.84 -1.66
C PHE A 44 -15.44 2.99 -3.19
N ILE A 45 -14.50 2.32 -3.86
CA ILE A 45 -14.38 2.39 -5.31
C ILE A 45 -15.62 1.80 -6.00
N LYS A 46 -16.15 0.67 -5.52
CA LYS A 46 -17.33 0.03 -6.10
C LYS A 46 -18.56 0.91 -5.99
N VAL A 47 -18.84 1.49 -4.82
CA VAL A 47 -20.02 2.35 -4.67
C VAL A 47 -19.90 3.61 -5.54
N CYS A 48 -18.69 4.13 -5.74
CA CYS A 48 -18.43 5.25 -6.66
C CYS A 48 -18.58 4.86 -8.13
N GLN A 49 -18.19 3.64 -8.52
CA GLN A 49 -18.39 3.09 -9.87
C GLN A 49 -19.88 2.84 -10.17
N GLU A 50 -20.63 2.36 -9.19
CA GLU A 50 -22.07 2.13 -9.28
C GLU A 50 -22.88 3.43 -9.30
N ASN A 51 -22.35 4.48 -8.67
CA ASN A 51 -22.99 5.80 -8.55
C ASN A 51 -22.04 6.91 -9.06
N PRO A 52 -21.70 6.94 -10.37
CA PRO A 52 -20.68 7.85 -10.88
C PRO A 52 -21.02 9.34 -10.70
N ASN A 53 -22.32 9.67 -10.70
CA ASN A 53 -22.84 11.03 -10.44
C ASN A 53 -23.18 11.28 -8.97
N GLY A 54 -22.94 10.30 -8.09
CA GLY A 54 -23.18 10.41 -6.65
C GLY A 54 -22.20 11.37 -5.97
N LYS A 55 -22.65 11.96 -4.85
CA LYS A 55 -21.80 12.79 -4.00
C LYS A 55 -20.76 11.90 -3.30
N CYS A 56 -19.50 12.07 -3.68
CA CYS A 56 -18.40 11.26 -3.16
C CYS A 56 -18.20 11.40 -1.64
N SER A 57 -18.45 12.60 -1.09
CA SER A 57 -18.37 12.87 0.36
C SER A 57 -19.13 11.84 1.22
N ILE A 58 -20.31 11.42 0.76
CA ILE A 58 -21.15 10.42 1.45
C ILE A 58 -20.42 9.08 1.57
N TYR A 59 -19.74 8.67 0.49
CA TYR A 59 -19.00 7.41 0.45
C TYR A 59 -17.64 7.52 1.16
N TYR A 60 -17.04 8.71 1.15
CA TYR A 60 -15.80 9.00 1.84
C TYR A 60 -15.92 8.84 3.36
N ASP A 61 -16.99 9.35 3.99
CA ASP A 61 -17.19 9.17 5.43
C ASP A 61 -17.36 7.69 5.81
N SER A 62 -18.03 6.91 4.96
CA SER A 62 -18.16 5.45 5.13
C SER A 62 -16.80 4.74 4.98
N PHE A 63 -15.97 5.18 4.05
CA PHE A 63 -14.60 4.70 3.87
C PHE A 63 -13.72 4.98 5.09
N ILE A 64 -13.81 6.19 5.67
CA ILE A 64 -13.07 6.55 6.89
C ILE A 64 -13.54 5.71 8.08
N ASP A 65 -14.85 5.50 8.25
CA ASP A 65 -15.39 4.65 9.32
C ASP A 65 -14.90 3.20 9.21
N CYS A 66 -14.96 2.61 8.01
CA CYS A 66 -14.44 1.27 7.74
C CYS A 66 -12.93 1.18 8.06
N SER A 67 -12.16 2.16 7.58
CA SER A 67 -10.71 2.19 7.77
C SER A 67 -10.32 2.36 9.23
N ALA A 68 -11.04 3.19 9.98
CA ALA A 68 -10.82 3.39 11.41
C ALA A 68 -11.10 2.11 12.21
N LYS A 69 -12.24 1.44 11.96
CA LYS A 69 -12.57 0.15 12.59
C LYS A 69 -11.53 -0.91 12.29
N SER A 70 -11.05 -0.95 11.04
CA SER A 70 -9.99 -1.86 10.62
C SER A 70 -8.69 -1.59 11.36
N ALA A 71 -8.30 -0.32 11.52
CA ALA A 71 -7.08 0.08 12.20
C ALA A 71 -7.12 -0.17 13.72
N ILE A 72 -8.20 0.18 14.41
CA ILE A 72 -8.28 0.03 15.88
C ILE A 72 -8.23 -1.42 16.31
N SER A 73 -8.67 -2.36 15.47
CA SER A 73 -8.49 -3.79 15.74
C SER A 73 -7.03 -4.19 15.94
N CYS A 74 -6.10 -3.38 15.44
CA CYS A 74 -4.65 -3.53 15.56
C CYS A 74 -4.03 -2.57 16.60
N PHE A 75 -4.75 -1.54 17.03
CA PHE A 75 -4.31 -0.52 17.99
C PHE A 75 -5.38 -0.31 19.07
N PRO A 76 -5.59 -1.30 19.97
CA PRO A 76 -6.71 -1.29 20.91
C PRO A 76 -6.66 -0.14 21.94
N SER A 77 -5.51 0.51 22.10
CA SER A 77 -5.33 1.68 22.97
C SER A 77 -5.87 2.99 22.37
N LEU A 78 -6.17 3.02 21.06
CA LEU A 78 -6.63 4.23 20.38
C LEU A 78 -8.15 4.33 20.36
N LEU A 79 -8.67 5.55 20.54
CA LEU A 79 -10.09 5.83 20.41
C LEU A 79 -10.50 5.94 18.94
N ILE A 80 -11.71 5.48 18.62
CA ILE A 80 -12.20 5.48 17.23
C ILE A 80 -12.28 6.86 16.60
N ASP A 81 -12.69 7.86 17.37
CA ASP A 81 -12.83 9.22 16.86
C ASP A 81 -11.45 9.87 16.62
N GLN A 82 -10.46 9.55 17.46
CA GLN A 82 -9.07 9.97 17.23
C GLN A 82 -8.51 9.34 15.95
N MET A 83 -8.72 8.04 15.76
CA MET A 83 -8.30 7.34 14.54
C MET A 83 -8.97 7.94 13.29
N LYS A 84 -10.28 8.23 13.34
CA LYS A 84 -10.99 8.89 12.24
C LYS A 84 -10.41 10.26 11.92
N ALA A 85 -10.13 11.07 12.95
CA ALA A 85 -9.53 12.39 12.76
C ALA A 85 -8.15 12.30 12.09
N SER A 86 -7.28 11.40 12.57
CA SER A 86 -5.97 11.16 11.96
C SER A 86 -6.08 10.67 10.51
N LEU A 87 -7.01 9.76 10.22
CA LEU A 87 -7.24 9.29 8.86
C LEU A 87 -7.72 10.41 7.94
N LYS A 88 -8.62 11.29 8.39
CA LYS A 88 -9.09 12.44 7.59
C LYS A 88 -7.97 13.45 7.30
N GLN A 89 -6.99 13.57 8.20
CA GLN A 89 -5.82 14.43 7.98
C GLN A 89 -4.88 13.84 6.92
N ILE A 90 -4.65 12.53 6.97
CA ILE A 90 -3.69 11.84 6.07
C ILE A 90 -4.32 11.56 4.70
N ILE A 91 -5.61 11.26 4.68
CA ILE A 91 -6.37 10.85 3.50
C ILE A 91 -7.55 11.82 3.34
N PRO A 92 -7.30 13.08 2.92
CA PRO A 92 -8.37 14.06 2.81
C PRO A 92 -9.39 13.65 1.74
N GLU A 93 -10.60 14.21 1.81
CA GLU A 93 -11.68 13.84 0.90
C GLU A 93 -11.29 14.03 -0.58
N GLU A 94 -10.64 15.15 -0.94
CA GLU A 94 -10.21 15.39 -2.32
C GLU A 94 -9.31 14.27 -2.85
N TYR A 95 -8.51 13.67 -1.96
CA TYR A 95 -7.53 12.66 -2.33
C TYR A 95 -8.24 11.40 -2.81
N MET A 96 -9.29 10.98 -2.10
CA MET A 96 -10.09 9.83 -2.51
C MET A 96 -11.06 10.20 -3.65
N CYS A 97 -11.70 11.37 -3.58
CA CYS A 97 -12.81 11.71 -4.45
C CYS A 97 -12.38 12.23 -5.83
N GLU A 98 -11.32 13.02 -5.89
CA GLU A 98 -10.82 13.61 -7.13
C GLU A 98 -9.67 12.80 -7.72
N LYS A 99 -8.82 12.24 -6.85
CA LYS A 99 -7.60 11.52 -7.26
C LYS A 99 -7.70 10.01 -7.08
N ALA A 100 -8.83 9.47 -6.64
CA ALA A 100 -9.05 8.02 -6.43
C ALA A 100 -8.05 7.36 -5.47
N GLY A 101 -7.49 8.13 -4.53
CA GLY A 101 -6.43 7.67 -3.65
C GLY A 101 -5.08 7.51 -4.36
N LEU A 102 -4.89 8.16 -5.51
CA LEU A 102 -3.64 8.20 -6.26
C LEU A 102 -2.96 9.57 -6.11
N GLN A 103 -1.70 9.63 -6.56
CA GLN A 103 -0.75 10.71 -6.33
C GLN A 103 -0.24 10.72 -4.89
N ALA A 104 0.97 11.21 -4.67
CA ALA A 104 1.46 11.44 -3.32
C ALA A 104 0.78 12.70 -2.77
N PRO A 105 0.26 12.69 -1.53
CA PRO A 105 -0.09 13.93 -0.85
C PRO A 105 1.17 14.80 -0.70
N ASP A 106 0.98 16.07 -0.34
CA ASP A 106 2.13 16.91 -0.04
C ASP A 106 2.85 16.40 1.20
N LEU A 107 4.01 15.76 0.98
CA LEU A 107 4.89 15.23 2.02
C LEU A 107 5.85 16.29 2.57
N SER A 108 5.76 17.56 2.15
CA SER A 108 6.63 18.64 2.64
C SER A 108 6.60 18.79 4.17
N GLN A 109 5.49 18.42 4.79
CA GLN A 109 5.30 18.46 6.25
C GLN A 109 5.72 17.19 6.98
N ILE A 110 6.02 16.10 6.25
CA ILE A 110 6.41 14.82 6.83
C ILE A 110 7.90 14.62 6.60
N LYS A 111 8.67 14.51 7.69
CA LYS A 111 10.11 14.20 7.63
C LYS A 111 10.31 12.73 7.24
N VAL A 112 10.08 12.40 5.97
CA VAL A 112 10.31 11.07 5.40
C VAL A 112 11.61 11.08 4.63
N THR A 113 12.50 10.13 4.95
CA THR A 113 13.63 9.82 4.09
C THR A 113 13.23 8.64 3.21
N ILE A 114 13.28 8.83 1.89
CA ILE A 114 13.08 7.75 0.93
C ILE A 114 14.47 7.20 0.53
N PRO A 115 14.66 5.87 0.45
CA PRO A 115 15.93 5.27 0.04
C PRO A 115 16.10 5.36 -1.48
N CYS A 116 16.07 6.58 -2.00
CA CYS A 116 16.10 6.88 -3.43
C CYS A 116 17.20 7.89 -3.77
N ASP A 117 17.84 7.68 -4.92
CA ASP A 117 18.92 8.51 -5.47
C ASP A 117 18.36 9.75 -6.19
N ILE A 118 17.26 10.31 -5.69
CA ILE A 118 16.59 11.52 -6.19
C ILE A 118 15.97 12.30 -5.01
N SER A 119 15.75 13.60 -5.19
CA SER A 119 15.08 14.41 -4.17
C SER A 119 13.63 13.96 -3.94
N LEU A 120 13.08 14.21 -2.74
CA LEU A 120 11.68 13.91 -2.42
C LEU A 120 10.71 14.59 -3.41
N SER A 121 10.97 15.84 -3.78
CA SER A 121 10.15 16.57 -4.76
C SER A 121 10.21 15.92 -6.14
N GLU A 122 11.41 15.53 -6.59
CA GLU A 122 11.57 14.83 -7.85
C GLU A 122 10.86 13.47 -7.83
N TYR A 123 10.97 12.72 -6.73
CA TYR A 123 10.24 11.48 -6.53
C TYR A 123 8.73 11.69 -6.64
N GLN A 124 8.15 12.59 -5.85
CA GLN A 124 6.71 12.90 -5.90
C GLN A 124 6.26 13.27 -7.32
N ASN A 125 7.02 14.13 -8.01
CA ASN A 125 6.71 14.53 -9.38
C ASN A 125 6.69 13.35 -10.35
N LYS A 126 7.66 12.42 -10.27
CA LYS A 126 7.70 11.25 -11.15
C LYS A 126 6.55 10.28 -10.86
N ILE A 127 6.25 10.03 -9.59
CA ILE A 127 5.20 9.09 -9.17
C ILE A 127 3.81 9.67 -9.51
N ASN A 128 3.58 10.97 -9.32
CA ASN A 128 2.31 11.62 -9.66
C ASN A 128 2.00 11.52 -11.16
N LYS A 129 3.00 11.76 -12.02
CA LYS A 129 2.88 11.63 -13.48
C LYS A 129 2.38 10.27 -13.94
N CYS A 130 2.66 9.20 -13.19
CA CYS A 130 2.16 7.86 -13.53
C CYS A 130 0.64 7.76 -13.52
N SER A 131 -0.06 8.67 -12.83
CA SER A 131 -1.50 8.62 -12.61
C SER A 131 -2.30 9.71 -13.32
N ASP A 132 -1.66 10.62 -14.06
CA ASP A 132 -2.34 11.79 -14.65
C ASP A 132 -3.51 11.40 -15.56
N ASN A 133 -3.32 10.38 -16.41
CA ASN A 133 -4.39 9.89 -17.29
C ASN A 133 -5.51 9.21 -16.51
N PHE A 134 -5.15 8.42 -15.49
CA PHE A 134 -6.11 7.77 -14.62
C PHE A 134 -6.98 8.79 -13.90
N VAL A 135 -6.37 9.80 -13.26
CA VAL A 135 -7.07 10.82 -12.49
C VAL A 135 -8.04 11.59 -13.39
N LYS A 136 -7.60 11.99 -14.59
CA LYS A 136 -8.49 12.63 -15.58
C LYS A 136 -9.72 11.77 -15.91
N LYS A 137 -9.53 10.47 -16.14
CA LYS A 137 -10.62 9.54 -16.42
C LYS A 137 -11.55 9.38 -15.22
N TRP A 138 -10.99 9.21 -14.02
CA TRP A 138 -11.75 9.08 -12.78
C TRP A 138 -12.63 10.31 -12.51
N SER A 139 -12.07 11.51 -12.61
CA SER A 139 -12.80 12.75 -12.40
C SER A 139 -13.88 12.97 -13.47
N ALA A 140 -13.65 12.54 -14.71
CA ALA A 140 -14.62 12.68 -15.79
C ALA A 140 -15.76 11.65 -15.71
N ASN A 141 -15.43 10.40 -15.39
CA ASN A 141 -16.39 9.31 -15.26
C ASN A 141 -15.84 8.20 -14.35
N ARG A 142 -16.32 8.15 -13.10
CA ARG A 142 -15.93 7.12 -12.13
C ARG A 142 -16.31 5.70 -12.56
N ALA A 143 -17.24 5.55 -13.51
CA ALA A 143 -17.64 4.27 -14.08
C ALA A 143 -16.92 3.91 -15.40
N ASP A 144 -15.89 4.66 -15.81
CA ASP A 144 -15.12 4.35 -17.03
C ASP A 144 -14.52 2.93 -16.93
N SER A 145 -14.93 2.04 -17.85
CA SER A 145 -14.54 0.63 -17.86
C SER A 145 -13.04 0.42 -18.09
N THR A 146 -12.33 1.42 -18.61
CA THR A 146 -10.89 1.38 -18.80
C THR A 146 -10.10 1.63 -17.53
N LEU A 147 -10.71 2.14 -16.45
CA LEU A 147 -10.04 2.41 -15.16
C LEU A 147 -9.32 1.18 -14.60
N CYS A 148 -9.89 -0.02 -14.75
CA CYS A 148 -9.23 -1.28 -14.36
C CYS A 148 -7.84 -1.45 -15.01
N ARG A 149 -7.74 -1.17 -16.32
CA ARG A 149 -6.48 -1.28 -17.07
C ARG A 149 -5.55 -0.10 -16.81
N GLU A 150 -6.11 1.10 -16.71
CA GLU A 150 -5.33 2.30 -16.37
C GLU A 150 -4.68 2.16 -15.00
N TYR A 151 -5.37 1.60 -14.00
CA TYR A 151 -4.79 1.36 -12.68
C TYR A 151 -3.58 0.41 -12.74
N LEU A 152 -3.67 -0.66 -13.54
CA LEU A 152 -2.52 -1.54 -13.79
C LEU A 152 -1.35 -0.76 -14.44
N ASN A 153 -1.64 0.14 -15.38
CA ASN A 153 -0.61 1.01 -15.98
C ASN A 153 0.03 1.93 -14.94
N VAL A 154 -0.76 2.53 -14.03
CA VAL A 154 -0.26 3.31 -12.90
C VAL A 154 0.67 2.46 -12.05
N LYS A 155 0.23 1.27 -11.63
CA LYS A 155 1.04 0.35 -10.83
C LYS A 155 2.38 0.03 -11.49
N ASN A 156 2.37 -0.33 -12.77
CA ASN A 156 3.59 -0.64 -13.51
C ASN A 156 4.53 0.57 -13.64
N CYS A 157 3.99 1.76 -13.92
CA CYS A 157 4.78 3.00 -14.00
C CYS A 157 5.44 3.34 -12.67
N VAL A 158 4.69 3.26 -11.56
CA VAL A 158 5.21 3.53 -10.22
C VAL A 158 6.26 2.47 -9.83
N LYS A 159 6.00 1.19 -10.10
CA LYS A 159 6.96 0.08 -9.91
C LYS A 159 8.27 0.33 -10.63
N ASN A 160 8.21 0.68 -11.91
CA ASN A 160 9.40 0.97 -12.71
C ASN A 160 10.15 2.22 -12.22
N THR A 161 9.43 3.26 -11.78
CA THR A 161 10.04 4.46 -11.22
C THR A 161 10.82 4.13 -9.95
N ILE A 162 10.22 3.37 -9.05
CA ILE A 162 10.85 3.00 -7.78
C ILE A 162 12.03 2.06 -8.00
N HIS A 163 11.92 1.06 -8.86
CA HIS A 163 13.06 0.21 -9.22
C HIS A 163 14.22 0.99 -9.85
N LYS A 164 13.92 2.06 -10.60
CA LYS A 164 14.93 2.87 -11.26
C LYS A 164 15.70 3.77 -10.30
N TYR A 165 15.01 4.35 -9.32
CA TYR A 165 15.59 5.41 -8.48
C TYR A 165 15.79 5.01 -7.03
N CYS A 166 15.28 3.86 -6.57
CA CYS A 166 15.30 3.48 -5.16
C CYS A 166 15.97 2.14 -4.93
N GLN A 167 16.74 2.06 -3.85
CA GLN A 167 17.43 0.85 -3.41
C GLN A 167 16.63 0.21 -2.27
N LEU A 168 15.52 -0.44 -2.62
CA LEU A 168 14.70 -1.14 -1.62
C LEU A 168 15.38 -2.45 -1.22
N LYS A 169 15.36 -2.77 0.08
CA LYS A 169 15.92 -4.02 0.63
C LYS A 169 15.08 -4.52 1.80
N GLY A 170 15.14 -5.82 2.06
CA GLY A 170 14.47 -6.48 3.19
C GLY A 170 12.99 -6.15 3.24
N ASP A 171 12.48 -5.87 4.44
CA ASP A 171 11.07 -5.57 4.70
C ASP A 171 10.50 -4.47 3.83
N ILE A 172 11.30 -3.46 3.42
CA ILE A 172 10.82 -2.37 2.57
C ILE A 172 10.56 -2.84 1.14
N GLN A 173 11.37 -3.78 0.63
CA GLN A 173 11.15 -4.35 -0.69
C GLN A 173 9.94 -5.29 -0.70
N GLU A 174 9.84 -6.15 0.32
CA GLU A 174 8.68 -7.03 0.46
C GLU A 174 7.39 -6.22 0.53
N ALA A 175 7.40 -5.20 1.40
CA ALA A 175 6.39 -4.17 1.50
C ALA A 175 5.99 -3.63 0.12
N PHE A 176 7.00 -3.21 -0.62
CA PHE A 176 6.75 -2.67 -1.94
C PHE A 176 6.07 -3.69 -2.86
N ASP A 177 6.54 -4.93 -2.91
CA ASP A 177 6.03 -5.94 -3.82
C ASP A 177 4.55 -6.29 -3.60
N TYR A 178 4.08 -6.37 -2.36
CA TYR A 178 2.65 -6.61 -2.12
C TYR A 178 1.78 -5.40 -2.46
N GLN A 179 2.26 -4.17 -2.24
CA GLN A 179 1.47 -2.99 -2.60
C GLN A 179 1.17 -2.99 -4.11
N PHE A 180 2.09 -3.53 -4.90
CA PHE A 180 1.99 -3.70 -6.34
C PHE A 180 1.69 -5.15 -6.74
N ASP A 181 1.06 -5.94 -5.87
CA ASP A 181 0.53 -7.26 -6.22
C ASP A 181 -0.65 -7.13 -7.20
N ASN A 182 -1.33 -8.25 -7.44
CA ASN A 182 -2.44 -8.29 -8.38
C ASN A 182 -3.73 -7.61 -7.88
N TYR A 183 -3.78 -7.05 -6.66
CA TYR A 183 -4.96 -6.35 -6.17
C TYR A 183 -5.27 -5.09 -7.01
N ASN A 184 -6.53 -4.94 -7.42
CA ASN A 184 -6.98 -3.82 -8.23
C ASN A 184 -8.47 -3.53 -8.00
N PRO A 185 -8.84 -2.54 -7.16
CA PRO A 185 -10.23 -2.30 -6.78
C PRO A 185 -11.12 -1.84 -7.94
N PHE A 186 -10.53 -1.38 -9.05
CA PHE A 186 -11.25 -0.91 -10.22
C PHE A 186 -11.71 -2.03 -11.14
N CYS A 187 -11.20 -3.25 -10.95
CA CYS A 187 -11.58 -4.43 -11.74
C CYS A 187 -12.76 -5.21 -11.09
N PRO A 188 -13.56 -5.97 -11.85
CA PRO A 188 -14.74 -6.66 -11.33
C PRO A 188 -14.48 -7.64 -10.17
N LYS A 189 -13.31 -8.29 -10.14
CA LYS A 189 -12.91 -9.26 -9.09
C LYS A 189 -11.86 -8.71 -8.13
N SER A 190 -11.67 -7.39 -8.13
CA SER A 190 -10.58 -6.72 -7.40
C SER A 190 -9.17 -7.24 -7.74
N VAL A 191 -8.98 -7.74 -8.97
CA VAL A 191 -7.73 -8.34 -9.46
C VAL A 191 -7.39 -7.80 -10.84
N ASP A 192 -6.11 -7.60 -11.12
CA ASP A 192 -5.60 -7.12 -12.41
C ASP A 192 -6.03 -7.99 -13.60
N PRO A 193 -6.20 -7.38 -14.79
CA PRO A 193 -6.46 -8.12 -16.01
C PRO A 193 -5.27 -9.00 -16.38
N GLY A 194 -5.53 -10.27 -16.71
CA GLY A 194 -4.50 -11.23 -17.14
C GLY A 194 -3.76 -11.91 -15.98
N SER A 195 -3.98 -11.52 -14.73
CA SER A 195 -3.51 -12.31 -13.60
C SER A 195 -4.24 -13.64 -13.57
N LYS A 196 -3.50 -14.75 -13.58
CA LYS A 196 -4.06 -16.02 -13.15
C LYS A 196 -4.51 -15.83 -11.71
N VAL A 197 -5.76 -16.17 -11.39
CA VAL A 197 -6.20 -16.33 -9.99
C VAL A 197 -5.37 -17.49 -9.47
N SER A 198 -4.22 -17.18 -8.89
CA SER A 198 -3.37 -18.14 -8.23
C SER A 198 -4.17 -18.67 -7.05
N SER A 199 -4.59 -19.93 -7.14
CA SER A 199 -4.95 -20.73 -6.00
C SER A 199 -3.75 -20.76 -5.04
N ILE A 200 -3.81 -19.92 -4.01
CA ILE A 200 -3.00 -19.96 -2.79
C ILE A 200 -1.48 -20.01 -3.04
N ALA A 201 -0.86 -18.83 -3.12
CA ALA A 201 0.48 -18.61 -2.59
C ALA A 201 0.45 -17.23 -1.93
N VAL A 202 0.41 -17.25 -0.59
CA VAL A 202 0.36 -16.06 0.25
C VAL A 202 1.73 -15.38 0.19
N SER A 203 1.85 -14.32 -0.59
CA SER A 203 3.08 -13.51 -0.73
C SER A 203 2.85 -12.08 -0.22
N LYS A 204 2.82 -12.00 1.12
CA LYS A 204 3.52 -11.09 2.03
C LYS A 204 3.84 -9.63 1.59
N VAL A 205 2.86 -8.79 1.96
CA VAL A 205 2.71 -7.43 2.57
C VAL A 205 3.37 -6.14 2.03
N ALA A 206 2.68 -4.97 2.22
CA ALA A 206 2.66 -3.65 1.52
C ALA A 206 3.62 -2.51 2.01
N ILE A 207 3.71 -1.39 1.26
CA ILE A 207 3.93 0.01 1.72
C ILE A 207 3.04 0.92 0.86
N VAL A 208 1.96 1.43 1.46
CA VAL A 208 1.53 2.85 1.42
C VAL A 208 0.72 3.17 2.70
N ILE A 209 0.18 2.15 3.39
CA ILE A 209 -0.43 2.33 4.73
C ILE A 209 0.63 2.48 5.85
N SER A 210 1.92 2.38 5.52
CA SER A 210 3.02 2.57 6.46
C SER A 210 3.18 4.03 6.91
N LEU A 211 2.62 5.02 6.20
CA LEU A 211 2.61 6.42 6.66
C LEU A 211 1.62 6.64 7.81
N VAL A 212 0.48 5.93 7.82
CA VAL A 212 -0.46 5.96 8.95
C VAL A 212 0.14 5.21 10.14
N ALA A 213 0.77 4.05 9.92
CA ALA A 213 1.45 3.32 10.99
C ALA A 213 2.65 4.09 11.57
N ALA A 214 3.46 4.76 10.73
CA ALA A 214 4.57 5.60 11.19
C ALA A 214 4.10 6.88 11.90
N ALA A 215 3.00 7.50 11.43
CA ALA A 215 2.39 8.64 12.10
C ALA A 215 1.75 8.25 13.46
N ILE A 216 1.19 7.05 13.57
CA ILE A 216 0.65 6.51 14.82
C ILE A 216 1.76 6.08 15.78
N GLN A 217 2.86 5.52 15.30
CA GLN A 217 4.02 5.17 16.14
C GLN A 217 4.79 6.39 16.67
N ALA A 218 4.56 7.56 16.08
CA ALA A 218 5.14 8.83 16.52
C ALA A 218 4.23 9.62 17.50
N LEU A 219 3.06 9.08 17.85
CA LEU A 219 2.13 9.59 18.87
C LEU A 219 2.23 8.72 20.13
#